data_AF-A0A6M5F9C7-F1
#
_entry.id   AF-A0A6M5F9C7-F1
#
_cell.length_a   1.000
_cell.length_b   1.000
_cell.length_c   1.000
_cell.angle_alpha   90.00
_cell.angle_beta   90.00
_cell.angle_gamma   90.00
#
_symmetry.space_group_name_H-M   'P 1'
#
loop_
_entity.id
_entity.type
_entity.pdbx_description
1 polymer ?
#
loop_
_entity_poly.entity_id
_entity_poly.type
_entity_poly.pdbx_seq_one_letter_code
_entity_poly.pdbx_strand_id
1 'polypeptide(L)'
;MNTPPLNNLIRNDIDMFWSNRLGLVRSVADVRLFVCEYLPLLGIDYDTSIAKAVLQLQRINVAETQPLVTEIAALAKLIYNEGNTNARLKLWRRLAKTVGYDKEINKIDINLTSRSNVIKYIKVLLSDDCMKMWPAHDIAYKIVNLMVHYDITEDDRPLYEIWDLATEVEAMSLAEIEISGKLDETIKPSKKLG
;
A
#
# COMPACT_ATOMS: atom_id res chain seq x y z
N MET A 1 -23.07 -1.54 26.61
CA MET A 1 -21.93 -2.05 25.82
C MET A 1 -21.06 -0.86 25.48
N ASN A 2 -19.77 -0.89 25.86
CA ASN A 2 -18.82 0.16 25.49
C ASN A 2 -18.27 -0.19 24.10
N THR A 3 -18.93 0.28 23.06
CA THR A 3 -18.43 0.12 21.69
C THR A 3 -17.15 0.95 21.56
N PRO A 4 -16.00 0.38 21.15
CA PRO A 4 -14.79 1.14 20.92
C PRO A 4 -15.05 2.24 19.88
N PRO A 5 -14.39 3.40 19.97
CA PRO A 5 -14.52 4.43 18.94
C PRO A 5 -14.04 3.89 17.59
N LEU A 6 -14.69 4.31 16.50
CA LEU A 6 -14.45 3.85 15.12
C LEU A 6 -12.96 3.84 14.73
N ASN A 7 -12.22 4.87 15.14
CA ASN A 7 -10.77 4.97 14.91
C ASN A 7 -9.96 3.83 15.56
N ASN A 8 -10.39 3.32 16.71
CA ASN A 8 -9.72 2.19 17.36
C ASN A 8 -10.07 0.86 16.67
N LEU A 9 -11.28 0.72 16.11
CA LEU A 9 -11.66 -0.45 15.32
C LEU A 9 -10.84 -0.53 14.04
N ILE A 10 -10.81 0.57 13.26
CA ILE A 10 -9.99 0.67 12.04
C ILE A 10 -8.52 0.37 12.33
N ARG A 11 -7.98 0.93 13.42
CA ARG A 11 -6.60 0.64 13.83
C ARG A 11 -6.38 -0.85 14.12
N ASN A 12 -7.30 -1.47 14.84
CA ASN A 12 -7.21 -2.90 15.15
C ASN A 12 -7.31 -3.75 13.87
N ASP A 13 -8.14 -3.36 12.91
CA ASP A 13 -8.27 -4.04 11.62
C ASP A 13 -6.96 -3.98 10.82
N ILE A 14 -6.33 -2.81 10.76
CA ILE A 14 -5.02 -2.61 10.14
C ILE A 14 -3.94 -3.44 10.85
N ASP A 15 -3.91 -3.41 12.19
CA ASP A 15 -2.92 -4.17 12.97
C ASP A 15 -3.14 -5.69 12.82
N MET A 16 -4.39 -6.14 12.70
CA MET A 16 -4.74 -7.54 12.42
C MET A 16 -4.28 -7.95 11.02
N PHE A 17 -4.51 -7.13 9.99
CA PHE A 17 -4.00 -7.36 8.64
C PHE A 17 -2.48 -7.56 8.66
N TRP A 18 -1.74 -6.63 9.27
CA TRP A 18 -0.27 -6.73 9.33
C TRP A 18 0.18 -7.94 10.14
N SER A 19 -0.48 -8.27 11.24
CA SER A 19 -0.16 -9.46 12.04
C SER A 19 -0.33 -10.74 11.24
N ASN A 20 -1.42 -10.87 10.48
CA ASN A 20 -1.68 -12.02 9.60
C ASN A 20 -0.62 -12.10 8.49
N ARG A 21 -0.32 -10.97 7.84
CA ARG A 21 0.69 -10.92 6.77
C ARG A 21 2.07 -11.31 7.27
N LEU A 22 2.50 -10.73 8.40
CA LEU A 22 3.82 -10.99 8.98
C LEU A 22 3.93 -12.39 9.58
N GLY A 23 2.83 -13.01 10.00
CA GLY A 23 2.79 -14.41 10.46
C GLY A 23 3.19 -15.44 9.40
N LEU A 24 3.25 -15.03 8.13
CA LEU A 24 3.75 -15.83 7.01
C LEU A 24 5.29 -15.75 6.86
N VAL A 25 5.94 -14.77 7.49
CA VAL A 25 7.38 -14.54 7.37
C VAL A 25 8.11 -15.32 8.44
N ARG A 26 8.68 -16.48 8.08
CA ARG A 26 9.29 -17.43 9.03
C ARG A 26 10.77 -17.69 8.79
N SER A 27 11.30 -17.21 7.67
CA SER A 27 12.67 -17.44 7.25
C SER A 27 13.28 -16.22 6.56
N VAL A 28 14.59 -16.25 6.34
CA VAL A 28 15.31 -15.24 5.57
C VAL A 28 14.78 -15.13 4.14
N ALA A 29 14.38 -16.27 3.55
CA ALA A 29 13.77 -16.30 2.22
C ALA A 29 12.43 -15.57 2.20
N ASP A 30 11.59 -15.77 3.23
CA ASP A 30 10.29 -15.09 3.32
C ASP A 30 10.46 -13.59 3.53
N VAL A 31 11.47 -13.16 4.31
CA VAL A 31 11.78 -11.72 4.46
C VAL A 31 12.14 -11.09 3.13
N ARG A 32 12.97 -11.77 2.32
CA ARG A 32 13.31 -11.29 0.97
C ARG A 32 12.08 -11.23 0.09
N LEU A 33 11.29 -12.31 0.07
CA LEU A 33 10.08 -12.40 -0.73
C LEU A 33 9.10 -11.28 -0.37
N PHE A 34 8.87 -11.04 0.92
CA PHE A 34 8.01 -9.96 1.42
C PHE A 34 8.40 -8.62 0.81
N VAL A 35 9.68 -8.23 0.84
CA VAL A 35 10.11 -6.96 0.25
C VAL A 35 9.97 -6.98 -1.28
N CYS A 36 10.36 -8.09 -1.92
CA CYS A 36 10.26 -8.28 -3.36
C CYS A 36 8.83 -8.18 -3.91
N GLU A 37 7.80 -8.49 -3.12
CA GLU A 37 6.39 -8.27 -3.50
C GLU A 37 6.10 -6.79 -3.74
N TYR A 38 6.69 -5.88 -2.95
CA TYR A 38 6.41 -4.44 -3.04
C TYR A 38 7.29 -3.69 -4.04
N LEU A 39 8.51 -4.17 -4.34
CA LEU A 39 9.41 -3.48 -5.26
C LEU A 39 8.82 -3.21 -6.66
N PRO A 40 8.00 -4.10 -7.26
CA PRO A 40 7.27 -3.82 -8.51
C PRO A 40 6.34 -2.60 -8.46
N LEU A 41 5.91 -2.16 -7.27
CA LEU A 41 5.03 -1.00 -7.11
C LEU A 41 5.80 0.33 -7.18
N LEU A 42 7.13 0.33 -7.21
CA LEU A 42 7.91 1.56 -7.33
C LEU A 42 7.63 2.27 -8.66
N GLY A 43 7.30 3.56 -8.59
CA GLY A 43 6.87 4.35 -9.75
C GLY A 43 5.40 4.15 -10.14
N ILE A 44 4.69 3.25 -9.44
CA ILE A 44 3.24 3.03 -9.55
C ILE A 44 2.54 3.56 -8.29
N ASP A 45 3.08 3.26 -7.11
CA ASP A 45 2.56 3.71 -5.81
C ASP A 45 3.58 4.61 -5.10
N TYR A 46 3.13 5.29 -4.05
CA TYR A 46 3.98 6.15 -3.24
C TYR A 46 5.10 5.33 -2.59
N ASP A 47 6.34 5.64 -2.95
CA ASP A 47 7.52 4.96 -2.43
C ASP A 47 7.60 5.06 -0.91
N THR A 48 7.20 6.18 -0.31
CA THR A 48 7.10 6.35 1.14
C THR A 48 6.08 5.40 1.79
N SER A 49 4.96 5.07 1.12
CA SER A 49 4.00 4.06 1.60
C SER A 49 4.61 2.67 1.53
N ILE A 50 5.31 2.35 0.44
CA ILE A 50 6.03 1.08 0.29
C ILE A 50 7.10 0.94 1.38
N ALA A 51 7.84 2.00 1.69
CA ALA A 51 8.80 2.01 2.79
C ALA A 51 8.13 1.74 4.14
N LYS A 52 6.94 2.32 4.41
CA LYS A 52 6.16 2.03 5.62
C LYS A 52 5.74 0.56 5.70
N ALA A 53 5.31 -0.05 4.59
CA ALA A 53 4.99 -1.47 4.55
C ALA A 53 6.22 -2.35 4.82
N VAL A 54 7.35 -2.04 4.20
CA VAL A 54 8.63 -2.73 4.47
C VAL A 54 9.05 -2.60 5.94
N LEU A 55 8.81 -1.44 6.57
CA LEU A 55 9.10 -1.24 7.99
C LEU A 55 8.29 -2.14 8.93
N GLN A 56 7.16 -2.68 8.50
CA GLN A 56 6.37 -3.62 9.30
C GLN A 56 7.17 -4.88 9.66
N LEU A 57 8.17 -5.25 8.86
CA LEU A 57 9.10 -6.34 9.17
C LEU A 57 9.77 -6.19 10.54
N GLN A 58 9.92 -4.98 11.10
CA GLN A 58 10.47 -4.79 12.46
C GLN A 58 9.65 -5.46 13.56
N ARG A 59 8.39 -5.81 13.28
CA ARG A 59 7.50 -6.48 14.24
C ARG A 59 7.75 -7.99 14.30
N ILE A 60 8.51 -8.57 13.36
CA ILE A 60 8.82 -10.01 13.41
C ILE A 60 9.93 -10.26 14.43
N ASN A 61 9.79 -11.36 15.18
CA ASN A 61 10.76 -11.75 16.22
C ASN A 61 11.24 -13.17 15.98
N VAL A 62 11.91 -13.38 14.82
CA VAL A 62 12.53 -14.65 14.45
C VAL A 62 14.03 -14.45 14.42
N ALA A 63 14.75 -15.09 15.36
CA ALA A 63 16.17 -14.87 15.60
C ALA A 63 17.03 -14.99 14.33
N GLU A 64 16.74 -16.00 13.49
CA GLU A 64 17.46 -16.28 12.25
C GLU A 64 17.31 -15.16 11.20
N THR A 65 16.19 -14.43 11.24
CA THR A 65 15.89 -13.35 10.29
C THR A 65 16.38 -11.98 10.75
N GLN A 66 16.64 -11.83 12.05
CA GLN A 66 16.85 -10.55 12.71
C GLN A 66 17.96 -9.69 12.09
N PRO A 67 19.12 -10.24 11.67
CA PRO A 67 20.15 -9.44 11.01
C PRO A 67 19.65 -8.76 9.73
N LEU A 68 18.96 -9.51 8.86
CA LEU A 68 18.43 -9.01 7.60
C LEU A 68 17.28 -8.02 7.83
N VAL A 69 16.37 -8.33 8.75
CA VAL A 69 15.27 -7.44 9.15
C VAL A 69 15.80 -6.10 9.62
N THR A 70 16.86 -6.11 10.44
CA THR A 70 17.46 -4.89 10.99
C THR A 70 18.06 -4.03 9.88
N GLU A 71 18.78 -4.63 8.92
CA GLU A 71 19.33 -3.91 7.77
C GLU A 71 18.24 -3.33 6.86
N ILE A 72 17.25 -4.15 6.48
CA ILE A 72 16.11 -3.75 5.65
C ILE A 72 15.38 -2.57 6.29
N ALA A 73 15.12 -2.66 7.58
CA ALA A 73 14.33 -1.65 8.25
C ALA A 73 15.13 -0.36 8.53
N ALA A 74 16.46 -0.44 8.66
CA ALA A 74 17.31 0.75 8.64
C ALA A 74 17.23 1.45 7.28
N LEU A 75 17.33 0.70 6.17
CA LEU A 75 17.19 1.25 4.82
C LEU A 75 15.81 1.86 4.58
N ALA A 76 14.73 1.18 4.98
CA ALA A 76 13.38 1.68 4.82
C ALA A 76 13.12 2.95 5.65
N LYS A 77 13.69 3.08 6.85
CA LYS A 77 13.68 4.33 7.63
C LYS A 77 14.40 5.46 6.91
N LEU A 78 15.57 5.19 6.34
CA LEU A 78 16.31 6.18 5.55
C LEU A 78 15.52 6.63 4.33
N ILE A 79 14.91 5.70 3.61
CA ILE A 79 14.05 6.00 2.45
C ILE A 79 12.89 6.90 2.87
N TYR A 80 12.19 6.53 3.94
CA TYR A 80 11.01 7.26 4.40
C TYR A 80 11.32 8.72 4.78
N ASN A 81 12.49 8.95 5.39
CA ASN A 81 12.90 10.27 5.87
C ASN A 81 13.67 11.11 4.84
N GLU A 82 14.06 10.54 3.71
CA GLU A 82 14.88 11.21 2.69
C GLU A 82 14.00 12.05 1.75
N GLY A 83 14.17 13.37 1.78
CA GLY A 83 13.40 14.31 0.96
C GLY A 83 13.83 14.32 -0.51
N ASN A 84 15.08 13.98 -0.81
CA ASN A 84 15.61 14.00 -2.17
C ASN A 84 15.28 12.71 -2.94
N THR A 85 14.48 12.83 -4.01
CA THR A 85 14.09 11.68 -4.86
C THR A 85 15.29 10.89 -5.39
N ASN A 86 16.35 11.53 -5.87
CA ASN A 86 17.50 10.82 -6.42
C ASN A 86 18.25 10.04 -5.33
N ALA A 87 18.31 10.58 -4.10
CA ALA A 87 18.86 9.88 -2.95
C ALA A 87 17.96 8.69 -2.55
N ARG A 88 16.63 8.86 -2.49
CA ARG A 88 15.68 7.76 -2.28
C ARG A 88 15.84 6.66 -3.32
N LEU A 89 15.99 6.99 -4.59
CA LEU A 89 16.19 6.01 -5.67
C LEU A 89 17.45 5.16 -5.44
N LYS A 90 18.56 5.79 -5.00
CA LYS A 90 19.79 5.05 -4.64
C LYS A 90 19.56 4.12 -3.46
N LEU A 91 18.80 4.55 -2.45
CA LEU A 91 18.44 3.73 -1.30
C LEU A 91 17.55 2.55 -1.69
N TRP A 92 16.56 2.75 -2.57
CA TRP A 92 15.72 1.68 -3.12
C TRP A 92 16.54 0.64 -3.89
N ARG A 93 17.48 1.08 -4.74
CA ARG A 93 18.41 0.17 -5.44
C ARG A 93 19.28 -0.62 -4.47
N ARG A 94 19.73 0.01 -3.37
CA ARG A 94 20.47 -0.69 -2.31
C ARG A 94 19.59 -1.73 -1.63
N LEU A 95 18.35 -1.38 -1.25
CA LEU A 95 17.41 -2.31 -0.64
C LEU A 95 17.12 -3.50 -1.56
N ALA A 96 16.86 -3.24 -2.85
CA ALA A 96 16.66 -4.28 -3.86
C ALA A 96 17.84 -5.25 -3.93
N LYS A 97 19.07 -4.74 -3.92
CA LYS A 97 20.28 -5.57 -3.86
C LYS A 97 20.36 -6.39 -2.57
N THR A 98 20.03 -5.80 -1.41
CA THR A 98 20.02 -6.50 -0.11
C THR A 98 19.06 -7.69 -0.11
N VAL A 99 17.93 -7.60 -0.81
CA VAL A 99 16.92 -8.68 -0.87
C VAL A 99 17.07 -9.61 -2.08
N GLY A 100 18.04 -9.37 -2.96
CA GLY A 100 18.26 -10.19 -4.16
C GLY A 100 17.20 -9.97 -5.25
N TYR A 101 16.72 -8.73 -5.41
CA TYR A 101 15.79 -8.36 -6.47
C TYR A 101 16.57 -7.95 -7.73
N ASP A 102 16.47 -8.78 -8.77
CA ASP A 102 17.32 -8.66 -9.97
C ASP A 102 16.82 -7.64 -11.01
N LYS A 103 15.60 -7.12 -10.86
CA LYS A 103 15.04 -6.14 -11.80
C LYS A 103 15.57 -4.75 -11.48
N GLU A 104 15.90 -4.01 -12.53
CA GLU A 104 16.38 -2.64 -12.39
C GLU A 104 15.27 -1.70 -11.90
N ILE A 105 15.59 -0.88 -10.89
CA ILE A 105 14.72 0.19 -10.40
C ILE A 105 15.18 1.50 -11.02
N ASN A 106 14.41 1.98 -12.01
CA ASN A 106 14.73 3.20 -12.76
C ASN A 106 13.95 4.43 -12.33
N LYS A 107 12.81 4.22 -11.67
CA LYS A 107 11.91 5.29 -11.25
C LYS A 107 11.20 4.89 -9.96
N ILE A 108 10.93 5.89 -9.12
CA ILE A 108 10.19 5.74 -7.86
C ILE A 108 9.03 6.73 -7.75
N ASP A 109 9.05 7.83 -8.50
CA ASP A 109 7.99 8.82 -8.45
C ASP A 109 6.74 8.32 -9.18
N ILE A 110 5.60 8.46 -8.50
CA ILE A 110 4.29 8.26 -9.10
C ILE A 110 3.94 9.42 -10.04
N ASN A 111 3.23 9.15 -11.13
CA ASN A 111 2.71 10.19 -12.02
C ASN A 111 1.18 10.17 -11.98
N LEU A 112 0.55 11.10 -11.25
CA LEU A 112 -0.90 11.20 -11.11
C LEU A 112 -1.50 12.45 -11.78
N THR A 113 -0.77 13.11 -12.68
CA THR A 113 -1.18 14.42 -13.24
C THR A 113 -2.24 14.32 -14.35
N SER A 114 -2.66 13.11 -14.72
CA SER A 114 -3.64 12.91 -15.78
C SER A 114 -4.64 11.83 -15.42
N ARG A 115 -5.86 11.97 -15.95
CA ARG A 115 -6.94 11.00 -15.82
C ARG A 115 -6.50 9.57 -16.14
N SER A 116 -5.76 9.39 -17.25
CA SER A 116 -5.30 8.07 -17.67
C SER A 116 -4.38 7.43 -16.64
N ASN A 117 -3.50 8.21 -16.02
CA ASN A 117 -2.61 7.69 -14.99
C ASN A 117 -3.34 7.40 -13.68
N VAL A 118 -4.31 8.25 -13.30
CA VAL A 118 -5.21 8.02 -12.16
C VAL A 118 -5.96 6.71 -12.34
N ILE A 119 -6.54 6.46 -13.51
CA ILE A 119 -7.22 5.20 -13.84
C ILE A 119 -6.28 4.01 -13.73
N LYS A 120 -5.07 4.11 -14.31
CA LYS A 120 -4.07 3.03 -14.21
C LYS A 120 -3.71 2.73 -12.77
N TYR A 121 -3.55 3.76 -11.94
CA TYR A 121 -3.24 3.61 -10.53
C TYR A 121 -4.38 2.92 -9.77
N ILE A 122 -5.63 3.38 -9.93
CA ILE A 122 -6.81 2.77 -9.32
C ILE A 122 -6.94 1.30 -9.73
N LYS A 123 -6.77 0.98 -11.01
CA LYS A 123 -6.82 -0.41 -11.51
C LYS A 123 -5.76 -1.29 -10.85
N VAL A 124 -4.56 -0.78 -10.61
CA VAL A 124 -3.52 -1.52 -9.88
C VAL A 124 -3.91 -1.71 -8.42
N LEU A 125 -4.35 -0.66 -7.72
CA LEU A 125 -4.76 -0.74 -6.31
C LEU A 125 -5.88 -1.75 -6.08
N LEU A 126 -6.86 -1.80 -6.98
CA LEU A 126 -8.02 -2.68 -6.91
C LEU A 126 -7.81 -4.05 -7.58
N SER A 127 -6.57 -4.38 -7.94
CA SER A 127 -6.22 -5.72 -8.42
C SER A 127 -6.12 -6.71 -7.25
N ASP A 128 -6.48 -7.97 -7.49
CA ASP A 128 -6.44 -9.02 -6.45
C ASP A 128 -5.06 -9.13 -5.79
N ASP A 129 -3.98 -8.93 -6.54
CA ASP A 129 -2.62 -8.99 -6.03
C ASP A 129 -2.33 -7.82 -5.09
N CYS A 130 -2.67 -6.58 -5.49
CA CYS A 130 -2.45 -5.40 -4.65
C CYS A 130 -3.39 -5.37 -3.44
N MET A 131 -4.62 -5.85 -3.58
CA MET A 131 -5.57 -5.95 -2.48
C MET A 131 -5.15 -6.94 -1.40
N LYS A 132 -4.40 -7.98 -1.76
CA LYS A 132 -3.74 -8.85 -0.77
C LYS A 132 -2.52 -8.18 -0.15
N MET A 133 -1.99 -7.11 -0.76
CA MET A 133 -0.79 -6.41 -0.32
C MET A 133 -1.04 -5.34 0.76
N TRP A 134 -2.23 -4.74 0.76
CA TRP A 134 -2.56 -3.61 1.63
C TRP A 134 -3.82 -3.87 2.44
N PRO A 135 -3.94 -3.31 3.66
CA PRO A 135 -5.23 -3.28 4.33
C PRO A 135 -6.23 -2.46 3.52
N ALA A 136 -7.52 -2.81 3.59
CA ALA A 136 -8.58 -2.14 2.84
C ALA A 136 -8.58 -0.61 3.09
N HIS A 137 -8.32 -0.19 4.33
CA HIS A 137 -8.22 1.22 4.71
C HIS A 137 -7.08 1.96 4.02
N ASP A 138 -5.91 1.34 3.84
CA ASP A 138 -4.80 1.98 3.11
C ASP A 138 -5.15 2.15 1.63
N ILE A 139 -5.86 1.18 1.03
CA ILE A 139 -6.33 1.27 -0.37
C ILE A 139 -7.34 2.40 -0.51
N ALA A 140 -8.32 2.45 0.39
CA ALA A 140 -9.34 3.49 0.42
C ALA A 140 -8.69 4.89 0.55
N TYR A 141 -7.82 5.07 1.55
CA TYR A 141 -7.08 6.31 1.76
C TYR A 141 -6.27 6.72 0.52
N LYS A 142 -5.58 5.77 -0.14
CA LYS A 142 -4.81 6.05 -1.36
C LYS A 142 -5.70 6.55 -2.49
N ILE A 143 -6.91 6.01 -2.65
CA ILE A 143 -7.89 6.46 -3.66
C ILE A 143 -8.43 7.83 -3.29
N VAL A 144 -8.81 8.06 -2.03
CA VAL A 144 -9.34 9.35 -1.56
C VAL A 144 -8.31 10.47 -1.75
N ASN A 145 -7.04 10.20 -1.44
CA ASN A 145 -5.94 11.15 -1.55
C ASN A 145 -5.58 11.51 -3.02
N LEU A 146 -6.18 10.87 -4.03
CA LEU A 146 -5.97 11.24 -5.44
C LEU A 146 -6.42 12.66 -5.76
N MET A 147 -7.39 13.20 -5.02
CA MET A 147 -7.85 14.58 -5.19
C MET A 147 -6.75 15.62 -5.00
N VAL A 148 -5.68 15.29 -4.27
CA VAL A 148 -4.52 16.19 -4.11
C VAL A 148 -3.72 16.33 -5.42
N HIS A 149 -3.88 15.40 -6.36
CA HIS A 149 -3.12 15.34 -7.60
C HIS A 149 -3.97 15.53 -8.86
N TYR A 150 -5.24 15.17 -8.80
CA TYR A 150 -6.16 15.21 -9.93
C TYR A 150 -7.57 15.53 -9.42
N ASP A 151 -8.19 16.56 -9.99
CA ASP A 151 -9.54 16.97 -9.60
C ASP A 151 -10.56 15.94 -10.08
N ILE A 152 -11.15 15.21 -9.13
CA ILE A 152 -12.17 14.18 -9.39
C ILE A 152 -13.53 14.86 -9.19
N THR A 153 -14.25 15.07 -10.29
CA THR A 153 -15.55 15.75 -10.30
C THR A 153 -16.67 14.79 -10.68
N GLU A 154 -17.91 15.14 -10.34
CA GLU A 154 -19.12 14.37 -10.68
C GLU A 154 -19.31 14.17 -12.20
N ASP A 155 -18.73 15.06 -13.02
CA ASP A 155 -18.76 14.95 -14.49
C ASP A 155 -18.03 13.69 -14.98
N ASP A 156 -16.98 13.25 -14.27
CA ASP A 156 -16.32 11.96 -14.50
C ASP A 156 -16.90 10.87 -13.60
N ARG A 157 -18.18 10.60 -13.82
CA ARG A 157 -19.00 9.71 -12.99
C ARG A 157 -18.29 8.40 -12.57
N PRO A 158 -17.61 7.64 -13.45
CA PRO A 158 -16.95 6.41 -13.02
C PRO A 158 -15.80 6.62 -12.01
N LEU A 159 -15.03 7.71 -12.13
CA LEU A 159 -13.99 8.03 -11.16
C LEU A 159 -14.58 8.59 -9.87
N TYR A 160 -15.61 9.42 -9.98
CA TYR A 160 -16.31 9.98 -8.83
C TYR A 160 -16.95 8.88 -7.98
N GLU A 161 -17.66 7.92 -8.60
CA GLU A 161 -18.25 6.77 -7.90
C GLU A 161 -17.21 5.94 -7.13
N ILE A 162 -16.03 5.71 -7.72
CA ILE A 162 -14.92 4.99 -7.06
C ILE A 162 -14.40 5.77 -5.85
N TRP A 163 -14.22 7.08 -6.01
CA TRP A 163 -13.73 7.95 -4.96
C TRP A 163 -14.73 8.09 -3.80
N ASP A 164 -16.02 8.22 -4.10
CA ASP A 164 -17.11 8.30 -3.12
C ASP A 164 -17.19 7.01 -2.30
N LEU A 165 -17.20 5.84 -2.96
CA LEU A 165 -17.16 4.54 -2.27
C LEU A 165 -15.90 4.36 -1.43
N ALA A 166 -14.74 4.81 -1.90
CA ALA A 166 -13.51 4.78 -1.12
C ALA A 166 -13.59 5.67 0.13
N THR A 167 -14.25 6.83 0.05
CA THR A 167 -14.47 7.73 1.18
C THR A 167 -15.34 7.07 2.26
N GLU A 168 -16.38 6.34 1.85
CA GLU A 168 -17.17 5.53 2.78
C GLU A 168 -16.32 4.42 3.44
N VAL A 169 -15.57 3.64 2.63
CA VAL A 169 -14.73 2.54 3.13
C VAL A 169 -13.65 3.04 4.09
N GLU A 170 -13.04 4.21 3.84
CA GLU A 170 -12.01 4.80 4.72
C GLU A 170 -12.55 5.04 6.14
N ALA A 171 -13.84 5.36 6.26
CA ALA A 171 -14.49 5.65 7.52
C ALA A 171 -15.09 4.41 8.23
N MET A 172 -15.19 3.25 7.57
CA MET A 172 -15.85 2.06 8.11
C MET A 172 -14.87 1.09 8.79
N SER A 173 -15.33 0.32 9.78
CA SER A 173 -14.59 -0.86 10.26
C SER A 173 -14.61 -2.00 9.24
N LEU A 174 -13.68 -2.96 9.34
CA LEU A 174 -13.60 -4.11 8.44
C LEU A 174 -14.88 -4.94 8.44
N ALA A 175 -15.50 -5.15 9.60
CA ALA A 175 -16.77 -5.87 9.71
C ALA A 175 -17.89 -5.15 8.95
N GLU A 176 -17.94 -3.81 9.01
CA GLU A 176 -18.92 -3.02 8.26
C GLU A 176 -18.63 -3.06 6.76
N ILE A 177 -17.35 -3.03 6.35
CA ILE A 177 -16.94 -3.17 4.95
C ILE A 177 -17.39 -4.52 4.39
N GLU A 178 -17.17 -5.61 5.13
CA GLU A 178 -17.56 -6.97 4.74
C GLU A 178 -19.08 -7.13 4.64
N ILE A 179 -19.83 -6.61 5.63
CA ILE A 179 -21.30 -6.68 5.64
C ILE A 179 -21.91 -5.86 4.50
N SER A 180 -21.36 -4.67 4.24
CA SER A 180 -21.89 -3.76 3.21
C SER A 180 -21.48 -4.17 1.80
N GLY A 181 -20.39 -4.95 1.65
CA GLY A 181 -19.81 -5.27 0.34
C GLY A 181 -19.24 -4.06 -0.40
N LYS A 182 -19.03 -2.92 0.29
CA LYS A 182 -18.64 -1.65 -0.32
C LYS A 182 -17.30 -1.71 -1.04
N LEU A 183 -16.36 -2.50 -0.52
CA LEU A 183 -15.08 -2.72 -1.19
C LEU A 183 -15.26 -3.41 -2.56
N ASP A 184 -16.16 -4.39 -2.65
CA ASP A 184 -16.52 -5.03 -3.93
C ASP A 184 -17.27 -4.08 -4.86
N GLU A 185 -18.08 -3.18 -4.28
CA GLU A 185 -18.72 -2.11 -5.05
C GLU A 185 -17.68 -1.17 -5.67
N THR A 186 -16.58 -0.83 -4.99
CA THR A 186 -15.49 -0.01 -5.55
C THR A 186 -14.80 -0.70 -6.75
N ILE A 187 -14.73 -2.03 -6.76
CA ILE A 187 -14.12 -2.82 -7.85
C ILE A 187 -14.99 -2.84 -9.12
N LYS A 188 -16.33 -2.82 -9.00
CA LYS A 188 -17.24 -2.91 -10.16
C LYS A 188 -17.06 -1.76 -11.18
N PRO A 189 -17.07 -0.47 -10.79
CA PRO A 189 -16.87 0.64 -11.72
C PRO A 189 -15.42 0.73 -12.21
N SER A 190 -14.42 0.25 -11.45
CA SER A 190 -13.01 0.26 -11.90
C SER A 190 -12.79 -0.59 -13.16
N LYS A 191 -13.56 -1.67 -13.31
CA LYS A 191 -13.59 -2.51 -14.53
C LYS A 191 -14.17 -1.79 -15.74
N LYS A 192 -14.94 -0.72 -15.54
CA LYS A 192 -15.56 0.10 -16.61
C LYS A 192 -14.71 1.31 -16.98
N LEU A 193 -13.63 1.60 -16.25
CA LEU A 193 -12.70 2.66 -16.62
C LEU A 193 -12.01 2.29 -17.93
N GLY A 194 -12.13 3.15 -18.95
CA GLY A 194 -11.43 3.03 -20.24
C GLY A 194 -9.93 3.12 -20.09
#